data_AF-K5WHE6-F1
#
_entry.id   AF-K5WHE6-F1
#
_cell.length_a   1.000
_cell.length_b   1.000
_cell.length_c   1.000
_cell.angle_alpha   90.00
_cell.angle_beta   90.00
_cell.angle_gamma   90.00
#
_symmetry.space_group_name_H-M   'P 1'
#
loop_
_entity.id
_entity.type
_entity.pdbx_description
1 polymer ?
#
loop_
_entity_poly.entity_id
_entity_poly.type
_entity_poly.pdbx_seq_one_letter_code
_entity_poly.pdbx_strand_id
1 'polypeptide(L)'
;MSVLSAQMQRVVLEAEVNMRNLDALEEQLLTLHEMVHRENRTVSAAKEELLAELWTALGGNKRKLRGLNGHLFLLRNIGAYRSRAAAHVAAALQALEGMSEDMEDLRERVAAPELIGERIPVEVHMKSIRAGLERLQQGRTRAQEREEETVRRLLGVEEED
;
A
#
# COMPACT_ATOMS: atom_id res chain seq x y z
N MET A 1 -14.13 -16.12 -21.92
CA MET A 1 -12.92 -16.39 -21.10
C MET A 1 -11.70 -15.60 -21.58
N SER A 2 -11.39 -15.50 -22.88
CA SER A 2 -10.23 -14.74 -23.37
C SER A 2 -10.26 -13.23 -23.09
N VAL A 3 -11.43 -12.59 -23.18
CA VAL A 3 -11.59 -11.14 -22.96
C VAL A 3 -11.29 -10.76 -21.50
N LEU A 4 -11.71 -11.59 -20.53
CA LEU A 4 -11.48 -11.34 -19.11
C LEU A 4 -9.99 -11.50 -18.73
N SER A 5 -9.33 -12.54 -19.26
CA SER A 5 -7.89 -12.74 -19.09
C SER A 5 -7.07 -11.59 -19.69
N ALA A 6 -7.43 -11.10 -20.89
CA ALA A 6 -6.79 -9.93 -21.50
C ALA A 6 -7.01 -8.64 -20.68
N GLN A 7 -8.20 -8.46 -20.09
CA GLN A 7 -8.46 -7.32 -19.20
C GLN A 7 -7.65 -7.39 -17.92
N MET A 8 -7.51 -8.57 -17.31
CA MET A 8 -6.68 -8.77 -16.12
C MET A 8 -5.21 -8.46 -16.39
N GLN A 9 -4.65 -8.98 -17.48
CA GLN A 9 -3.28 -8.67 -17.89
C GLN A 9 -3.07 -7.16 -18.10
N ARG A 10 -4.06 -6.47 -18.65
CA ARG A 10 -4.01 -5.01 -18.81
C ARG A 10 -3.99 -4.27 -17.48
N VAL A 11 -4.81 -4.67 -16.52
CA VAL A 11 -4.85 -4.04 -15.18
C VAL A 11 -3.57 -4.32 -14.41
N VAL A 12 -3.00 -5.53 -14.51
CA VAL A 12 -1.68 -5.86 -13.93
C VAL A 12 -0.59 -4.95 -14.50
N LEU A 13 -0.55 -4.79 -15.83
CA LEU A 13 0.40 -3.90 -16.49
C LEU A 13 0.24 -2.44 -16.02
N GLU A 14 -1.00 -1.94 -15.92
CA GLU A 14 -1.29 -0.61 -15.41
C GLU A 14 -0.83 -0.44 -13.94
N ALA A 15 -1.02 -1.46 -13.10
CA ALA A 15 -0.56 -1.45 -11.71
C ALA A 15 0.98 -1.42 -11.60
N GLU A 16 1.69 -2.21 -12.42
CA GLU A 16 3.16 -2.17 -12.48
C GLU A 16 3.69 -0.80 -12.92
N VAL A 17 3.06 -0.19 -13.93
CA VAL A 17 3.43 1.17 -14.39
C VAL A 17 3.24 2.18 -13.26
N ASN A 18 2.12 2.09 -12.54
CA ASN A 18 1.87 2.96 -11.40
C ASN A 18 2.90 2.77 -10.27
N MET A 19 3.35 1.54 -10.02
CA MET A 19 4.41 1.28 -9.04
C MET A 19 5.73 1.96 -9.45
N ARG A 20 6.15 1.80 -10.71
CA ARG A 20 7.35 2.46 -11.25
C ARG A 20 7.26 3.99 -11.15
N ASN A 21 6.08 4.56 -11.39
CA ASN A 21 5.85 6.01 -11.23
C ASN A 21 5.97 6.45 -9.77
N LEU A 22 5.49 5.65 -8.81
CA LEU A 22 5.61 5.95 -7.38
C LEU A 22 7.06 5.87 -6.89
N ASP A 23 7.88 5.01 -7.49
CA ASP A 23 9.33 4.90 -7.19
C ASP A 23 10.11 6.09 -7.76
N ALA A 24 9.82 6.50 -9.00
CA ALA A 24 10.42 7.71 -9.59
C ALA A 24 10.05 8.96 -8.78
N LEU A 25 8.83 9.03 -8.25
CA LEU A 25 8.40 10.12 -7.37
C LEU A 25 9.18 10.12 -6.03
N GLU A 26 9.50 8.95 -5.47
CA GLU A 26 10.33 8.85 -4.27
C GLU A 26 11.75 9.36 -4.52
N GLU A 27 12.38 8.96 -5.63
CA GLU A 27 13.71 9.45 -6.00
C GLU A 27 13.74 10.98 -6.13
N GLN A 28 12.70 11.56 -6.75
CA GLN A 28 12.55 13.02 -6.84
C GLN A 28 12.36 13.68 -5.48
N LEU A 29 11.56 13.08 -4.59
CA LEU A 29 11.36 13.58 -3.23
C LEU A 29 12.60 13.47 -2.37
N LEU A 30 13.39 12.41 -2.52
CA LEU A 30 14.69 12.26 -1.86
C LEU A 30 15.67 13.32 -2.36
N THR A 31 15.76 13.52 -3.67
CA THR A 31 16.60 14.56 -4.27
C THR A 31 16.19 15.95 -3.79
N LEU A 32 14.89 16.23 -3.73
CA LEU A 32 14.36 17.49 -3.21
C LEU A 32 14.61 17.62 -1.71
N HIS A 33 14.46 16.55 -0.94
CA HIS A 33 14.77 16.53 0.49
C HIS A 33 16.25 16.81 0.75
N GLU A 34 17.16 16.21 -0.01
CA GLU A 34 18.59 16.49 0.04
C GLU A 34 18.92 17.94 -0.36
N MET A 35 18.31 18.45 -1.43
CA MET A 35 18.45 19.86 -1.82
C MET A 35 17.96 20.79 -0.72
N VAL A 36 16.76 20.54 -0.18
CA VAL A 36 16.21 21.30 0.95
C VAL A 36 17.09 21.16 2.19
N HIS A 37 17.68 19.99 2.46
CA HIS A 37 18.59 19.83 3.59
C HIS A 37 19.92 20.55 3.39
N ARG A 38 20.48 20.52 2.19
CA ARG A 38 21.71 21.23 1.82
C ARG A 38 21.47 22.73 1.86
N GLU A 39 20.40 23.21 1.24
CA GLU A 39 19.99 24.60 1.27
C GLU A 39 19.63 25.02 2.69
N ASN A 40 18.95 24.19 3.47
CA ASN A 40 18.70 24.46 4.89
C ASN A 40 20.00 24.45 5.70
N ARG A 41 21.04 23.68 5.37
CA ARG A 41 22.36 23.78 6.01
C ARG A 41 23.07 25.08 5.63
N THR A 42 23.07 25.46 4.35
CA THR A 42 23.65 26.71 3.87
C THR A 42 22.90 27.93 4.45
N VAL A 43 21.58 27.87 4.46
CA VAL A 43 20.68 28.86 5.07
C VAL A 43 20.80 28.80 6.59
N SER A 44 21.05 27.64 7.21
CA SER A 44 21.30 27.53 8.66
C SER A 44 22.65 28.09 9.05
N ALA A 45 23.68 27.94 8.21
CA ALA A 45 25.00 28.56 8.42
C ALA A 45 24.93 30.08 8.20
N ALA A 46 24.30 30.53 7.11
CA ALA A 46 24.02 31.96 6.89
C ALA A 46 23.08 32.53 7.98
N LYS A 47 22.18 31.70 8.53
CA LYS A 47 21.35 32.00 9.70
C LYS A 47 22.17 31.99 10.98
N GLU A 48 23.15 31.12 11.19
CA GLU A 48 24.05 31.16 12.37
C GLU A 48 24.90 32.42 12.35
N GLU A 49 25.38 32.83 11.19
CA GLU A 49 26.11 34.08 10.98
C GLU A 49 25.22 35.32 11.20
N LEU A 50 24.03 35.36 10.58
CA LEU A 50 23.05 36.44 10.84
C LEU A 50 22.47 36.40 12.26
N LEU A 51 22.30 35.22 12.86
CA LEU A 51 21.80 35.08 14.23
C LEU A 51 22.88 35.45 15.23
N ALA A 52 24.16 35.20 14.96
CA ALA A 52 25.26 35.74 15.74
C ALA A 52 25.26 37.27 15.68
N GLU A 53 24.96 37.87 14.53
CA GLU A 53 24.80 39.34 14.42
C GLU A 53 23.50 39.88 15.07
N LEU A 54 22.37 39.17 14.97
CA LEU A 54 21.05 39.64 15.41
C LEU A 54 20.64 39.27 16.85
N TRP A 55 21.11 38.13 17.40
CA TRP A 55 20.95 37.81 18.83
C TRP A 55 21.84 38.68 19.71
N THR A 56 22.93 39.22 19.16
CA THR A 56 23.72 40.28 19.82
C THR A 56 22.91 41.57 19.96
N ALA A 57 21.93 41.80 19.08
CA ALA A 57 21.15 43.03 19.08
C ALA A 57 19.80 42.93 19.81
N LEU A 58 18.96 41.90 19.58
CA LEU A 58 17.53 42.08 19.90
C LEU A 58 16.63 40.82 20.00
N GLY A 59 17.18 39.60 20.14
CA GLY A 59 16.43 38.40 20.55
C GLY A 59 15.13 38.01 19.79
N GLY A 60 15.06 38.17 18.46
CA GLY A 60 13.76 38.27 17.75
C GLY A 60 13.45 37.33 16.57
N ASN A 61 14.17 36.24 16.29
CA ASN A 61 14.05 35.59 14.95
C ASN A 61 13.02 34.43 14.82
N LYS A 62 11.82 34.56 15.38
CA LYS A 62 10.80 33.48 15.45
C LYS A 62 10.02 33.21 14.14
N ARG A 63 9.89 34.19 13.23
CA ARG A 63 8.97 34.11 12.07
C ARG A 63 9.52 33.31 10.88
N LYS A 64 10.82 33.43 10.58
CA LYS A 64 11.51 32.65 9.53
C LYS A 64 11.60 31.15 9.88
N LEU A 65 11.80 30.83 11.15
CA LEU A 65 11.83 29.44 11.65
C LEU A 65 10.51 28.70 11.45
N ARG A 66 9.38 29.40 11.57
CA ARG A 66 8.04 28.81 11.41
C ARG A 66 7.76 28.39 9.96
N GLY A 67 8.26 29.13 8.96
CA GLY A 67 8.10 28.78 7.54
C GLY A 67 8.85 27.51 7.14
N LEU A 68 10.09 27.34 7.62
CA LEU A 68 10.91 26.16 7.37
C LEU A 68 10.30 24.89 7.99
N ASN A 69 9.77 24.97 9.22
CA ASN A 69 9.05 23.87 9.84
C ASN A 69 7.78 23.49 9.05
N GLY A 70 7.12 24.46 8.42
CA GLY A 70 5.97 24.21 7.54
C GLY A 70 6.36 23.41 6.29
N HIS A 71 7.48 23.73 5.65
CA HIS A 71 7.96 23.00 4.48
C HIS A 71 8.38 21.56 4.82
N LEU A 72 9.08 21.37 5.95
CA LEU A 72 9.44 20.03 6.44
C LEU A 72 8.21 19.18 6.79
N PHE A 73 7.19 19.79 7.42
CA PHE A 73 5.93 19.12 7.70
C PHE A 73 5.22 18.68 6.42
N LEU A 74 5.18 19.53 5.40
CA LEU A 74 4.57 19.21 4.11
C LEU A 74 5.29 18.04 3.42
N LEU A 75 6.62 18.06 3.37
CA LEU A 75 7.46 17.00 2.81
C LEU A 75 7.24 15.65 3.51
N ARG A 76 7.16 15.66 4.85
CA ARG A 76 6.88 14.45 5.63
C ARG A 76 5.52 13.84 5.31
N ASN A 77 4.50 14.69 5.18
CA ASN A 77 3.15 14.21 4.88
C ASN A 77 3.05 13.63 3.46
N ILE A 78 3.70 14.25 2.47
CA ILE A 78 3.73 13.72 1.10
C ILE A 78 4.41 12.34 1.05
N GLY A 79 5.53 12.16 1.76
CA GLY A 79 6.19 10.84 1.87
C GLY A 79 5.28 9.77 2.49
N ALA A 80 4.54 10.11 3.55
CA ALA A 80 3.58 9.22 4.19
C ALA A 80 2.42 8.82 3.24
N TYR A 81 1.88 9.77 2.48
CA TYR A 81 0.84 9.49 1.48
C TYR A 81 1.35 8.56 0.37
N ARG A 82 2.57 8.78 -0.13
CA ARG A 82 3.19 7.92 -1.16
C ARG A 82 3.44 6.51 -0.65
N SER A 83 3.98 6.36 0.56
CA SER A 83 4.19 5.05 1.19
C SER A 83 2.87 4.27 1.30
N ARG A 84 1.80 4.93 1.74
CA ARG A 84 0.46 4.32 1.81
C ARG A 84 -0.08 3.95 0.43
N ALA A 85 0.10 4.81 -0.57
CA ALA A 85 -0.31 4.54 -1.95
C ALA A 85 0.43 3.33 -2.54
N ALA A 86 1.75 3.22 -2.33
CA ALA A 86 2.54 2.08 -2.76
C ALA A 86 2.07 0.77 -2.09
N ALA A 87 1.77 0.79 -0.79
CA ALA A 87 1.20 -0.37 -0.09
C ALA A 87 -0.16 -0.79 -0.68
N HIS A 88 -1.02 0.17 -1.03
CA HIS A 88 -2.29 -0.13 -1.69
C HIS A 88 -2.11 -0.72 -3.09
N VAL A 89 -1.17 -0.19 -3.89
CA VAL A 89 -0.86 -0.73 -5.24
C VAL A 89 -0.28 -2.14 -5.14
N ALA A 90 0.63 -2.39 -4.21
CA ALA A 90 1.20 -3.72 -3.97
C ALA A 90 0.14 -4.74 -3.55
N ALA A 91 -0.75 -4.37 -2.62
CA ALA A 91 -1.86 -5.24 -2.22
C ALA A 91 -2.83 -5.54 -3.37
N ALA A 92 -3.12 -4.54 -4.21
CA ALA A 92 -3.94 -4.74 -5.40
C ALA A 92 -3.27 -5.66 -6.42
N LEU A 93 -1.95 -5.53 -6.64
CA LEU A 93 -1.19 -6.41 -7.52
C LEU A 93 -1.26 -7.87 -7.05
N GLN A 94 -1.03 -8.10 -5.76
CA GLN A 94 -1.10 -9.45 -5.17
C GLN A 94 -2.50 -10.07 -5.32
N ALA A 95 -3.56 -9.26 -5.17
CA ALA A 95 -4.93 -9.72 -5.41
C ALA A 95 -5.17 -10.08 -6.88
N LEU A 96 -4.64 -9.29 -7.83
CA LEU A 96 -4.76 -9.56 -9.26
C LEU A 96 -3.99 -10.82 -9.68
N GLU A 97 -2.82 -11.07 -9.09
CA GLU A 97 -2.05 -12.30 -9.30
C GLU A 97 -2.84 -13.53 -8.86
N GLY A 98 -3.42 -13.50 -7.65
CA GLY A 98 -4.28 -14.60 -7.16
C GLY A 98 -5.51 -14.82 -8.05
N MET A 99 -6.15 -13.75 -8.52
CA MET A 99 -7.26 -13.86 -9.49
C MET A 99 -6.82 -14.45 -10.84
N SER A 100 -5.58 -14.19 -11.25
CA SER A 100 -5.03 -14.77 -12.48
C SER A 100 -4.79 -16.28 -12.32
N GLU A 101 -4.28 -16.72 -11.17
CA GLU A 101 -4.11 -18.13 -10.82
C GLU A 101 -5.46 -18.85 -10.76
N ASP A 102 -6.45 -18.28 -10.08
CA ASP A 102 -7.81 -18.81 -10.01
C ASP A 102 -8.45 -18.98 -11.41
N MET A 103 -8.18 -18.04 -12.33
CA MET A 103 -8.66 -18.13 -13.70
C MET A 103 -7.94 -19.20 -14.52
N GLU A 104 -6.65 -19.40 -14.28
CA GLU A 104 -5.86 -20.46 -14.91
C GLU A 104 -6.40 -21.83 -14.50
N ASP A 105 -6.63 -22.03 -13.20
CA ASP A 105 -7.25 -23.22 -12.63
C ASP A 105 -8.65 -23.47 -13.20
N LEU A 106 -9.48 -22.42 -13.30
CA LEU A 106 -10.79 -22.52 -13.94
C LEU A 106 -10.68 -22.90 -15.42
N ARG A 107 -9.69 -22.38 -16.14
CA ARG A 107 -9.45 -22.73 -17.54
C ARG A 107 -9.06 -24.20 -17.67
N GLU A 108 -8.15 -24.69 -16.83
CA GLU A 108 -7.71 -26.08 -16.84
C GLU A 108 -8.86 -27.04 -16.52
N ARG A 109 -9.68 -26.71 -15.52
CA ARG A 109 -10.86 -27.50 -15.14
C ARG A 109 -11.97 -27.50 -16.20
N VAL A 110 -12.13 -26.43 -16.97
CA VAL A 110 -13.10 -26.34 -18.06
C VAL A 110 -12.57 -26.95 -19.37
N ALA A 111 -11.24 -26.95 -19.57
CA ALA A 111 -10.59 -27.54 -20.73
C ALA A 111 -10.30 -29.05 -20.59
N ALA A 112 -10.34 -29.59 -19.37
CA ALA A 112 -10.30 -31.02 -19.14
C ALA A 112 -11.45 -31.69 -19.92
N PRO A 113 -11.16 -32.62 -20.87
CA PRO A 113 -12.22 -33.37 -21.52
C PRO A 113 -13.03 -34.11 -20.46
N GLU A 114 -14.35 -34.21 -20.63
CA GLU A 114 -15.17 -35.17 -19.89
C GLU A 114 -14.66 -36.59 -20.22
N LEU A 115 -13.61 -37.03 -19.52
CA LEU A 115 -13.06 -38.37 -19.62
C LEU A 115 -14.02 -39.31 -18.89
N ILE A 116 -15.09 -39.69 -19.60
CA ILE A 116 -15.89 -40.90 -19.47
C ILE A 116 -16.47 -41.18 -18.06
N GLY A 117 -17.76 -40.87 -17.90
CA GLY A 117 -18.63 -41.41 -16.85
C GLY A 117 -19.77 -40.44 -16.54
N GLU A 118 -21.02 -40.90 -16.69
CA GLU A 118 -22.32 -40.24 -16.45
C GLU A 118 -22.27 -38.76 -15.97
N ARG A 119 -22.90 -37.86 -16.76
CA ARG A 119 -23.19 -36.46 -16.38
C ARG A 119 -23.37 -36.34 -14.87
N ILE A 120 -22.40 -35.73 -14.20
CA ILE A 120 -22.52 -35.43 -12.78
C ILE A 120 -23.78 -34.57 -12.63
N PRO A 121 -24.79 -35.04 -11.87
CA PRO A 121 -26.04 -34.32 -11.74
C PRO A 121 -25.80 -32.91 -11.21
N VAL A 122 -26.54 -31.93 -11.73
CA VAL A 122 -26.40 -30.50 -11.38
C VAL A 122 -26.52 -30.28 -9.86
N GLU A 123 -27.25 -31.15 -9.17
CA GLU A 123 -27.41 -31.18 -7.73
C GLU A 123 -26.07 -31.38 -7.00
N VAL A 124 -25.16 -32.19 -7.55
CA VAL A 124 -23.83 -32.45 -7.00
C VAL A 124 -22.91 -31.24 -7.21
N HIS A 125 -23.05 -30.55 -8.35
CA HIS A 125 -22.37 -29.28 -8.59
C HIS A 125 -22.85 -28.19 -7.62
N MET A 126 -24.16 -28.06 -7.42
CA MET A 126 -24.75 -27.12 -6.46
C MET A 126 -24.32 -27.42 -5.01
N LYS A 127 -24.22 -28.70 -4.65
CA LYS A 127 -23.71 -29.11 -3.33
C LYS A 127 -22.23 -28.75 -3.15
N SER A 128 -21.41 -28.91 -4.19
CA SER A 128 -19.99 -28.57 -4.16
C SER A 128 -19.75 -27.06 -4.10
N ILE A 129 -20.52 -26.27 -4.85
CA ILE A 129 -20.50 -24.81 -4.81
C ILE A 129 -20.92 -24.32 -3.42
N ARG A 130 -22.01 -24.86 -2.86
CA ARG A 130 -22.48 -24.51 -1.51
C ARG A 130 -21.44 -24.82 -0.45
N ALA A 131 -20.85 -26.01 -0.48
CA ALA A 131 -19.79 -26.37 0.45
C ALA A 131 -18.55 -25.47 0.30
N GLY A 132 -18.21 -25.06 -0.93
CA GLY A 132 -17.15 -24.07 -1.17
C GLY A 132 -17.47 -22.70 -0.58
N LEU A 133 -18.71 -22.24 -0.73
CA LEU A 133 -19.19 -20.96 -0.19
C LEU A 133 -19.21 -20.96 1.34
N GLU A 134 -19.65 -22.06 1.97
CA GLU A 134 -19.60 -22.24 3.42
C GLU A 134 -18.16 -22.19 3.96
N ARG A 135 -17.21 -22.83 3.25
CA ARG A 135 -15.79 -22.74 3.62
C ARG A 135 -15.23 -21.32 3.49
N LEU A 136 -15.57 -20.60 2.44
CA LEU A 136 -15.19 -19.20 2.26
C LEU A 136 -15.75 -18.32 3.38
N GLN A 137 -17.01 -18.53 3.75
CA GLN A 137 -17.65 -17.79 4.84
C GLN A 137 -16.98 -18.09 6.19
N GLN A 138 -16.70 -19.36 6.49
CA GLN A 138 -15.97 -19.76 7.70
C GLN A 138 -14.53 -19.20 7.72
N GLY A 139 -13.85 -19.20 6.56
CA GLY A 139 -12.52 -18.61 6.41
C GLY A 139 -12.54 -17.10 6.68
N ARG A 140 -13.55 -16.39 6.17
CA ARG A 140 -13.74 -14.96 6.42
C ARG A 140 -13.99 -14.66 7.90
N THR A 141 -14.87 -15.41 8.56
CA THR A 141 -15.14 -15.23 10.00
C THR A 141 -13.88 -15.45 10.82
N ARG A 142 -13.12 -16.52 10.56
CA ARG A 142 -11.85 -16.79 11.26
C ARG A 142 -10.79 -15.72 11.01
N ALA A 143 -10.74 -15.15 9.80
CA ALA A 143 -9.83 -14.05 9.49
C ALA A 143 -10.21 -12.79 10.30
N GLN A 144 -11.50 -12.46 10.38
CA GLN A 144 -12.01 -11.35 11.18
C GLN A 144 -11.73 -11.54 12.68
N GLU A 145 -11.97 -12.73 13.23
CA GLU A 145 -11.67 -13.04 14.65
C GLU A 145 -10.18 -12.86 14.98
N ARG A 146 -9.29 -13.31 14.08
CA ARG A 146 -7.83 -13.11 14.25
C ARG A 146 -7.42 -11.65 14.15
N GLU A 147 -8.06 -10.88 13.28
CA GLU A 147 -7.85 -9.44 13.16
C GLU A 147 -8.27 -8.73 14.45
N GLU A 148 -9.46 -9.02 14.97
CA GLU A 148 -9.97 -8.48 16.23
C GLU A 148 -9.10 -8.86 17.44
N GLU A 149 -8.62 -10.11 17.51
CA GLU A 149 -7.71 -10.56 18.56
C GLU A 149 -6.36 -9.83 18.50
N THR A 150 -5.81 -9.65 17.29
CA THR A 150 -4.55 -8.91 17.07
C THR A 150 -4.71 -7.45 17.47
N VAL A 151 -5.82 -6.81 17.06
CA VAL A 151 -6.17 -5.44 17.45
C VAL A 151 -6.31 -5.32 18.97
N ARG A 152 -6.96 -6.29 19.62
CA ARG A 152 -7.12 -6.30 21.09
C ARG A 152 -5.80 -6.47 21.83
N ARG A 153 -4.89 -7.33 21.33
CA ARG A 153 -3.53 -7.48 21.90
C ARG A 153 -2.69 -6.21 21.73
N LEU A 154 -2.83 -5.51 20.60
CA LEU A 154 -2.14 -4.24 20.36
C LEU A 154 -2.71 -3.08 21.19
N LEU A 155 -4.01 -3.12 21.54
CA LEU A 155 -4.69 -2.09 22.32
C LEU A 155 -4.69 -2.36 23.84
N GLY A 156 -4.13 -3.47 24.33
CA GLY A 156 -4.38 -3.97 25.68
C GLY A 156 -3.20 -4.57 26.44
N VAL A 157 -1.98 -4.07 26.26
CA VAL A 157 -0.86 -4.38 27.18
C VAL A 157 -0.11 -3.11 27.57
N GLU A 158 -0.72 -2.34 28.46
CA GLU A 158 -0.09 -1.62 29.58
C GLU A 158 -1.08 -1.70 30.74
N GLU A 159 -1.13 -2.85 31.44
CA GLU A 159 -1.56 -2.86 32.84
C GLU A 159 -0.30 -3.17 33.67
N GLU A 160 0.13 -2.17 34.42
CA GLU A 160 1.25 -2.14 35.35
C GLU A 160 1.01 -3.14 36.50
N ASP A 161 2.04 -3.94 36.84
CA ASP A 161 2.22 -4.56 38.16
C ASP A 161 2.87 -3.56 39.13
#